data_AF-A0A484SIF5-F1
#
_entry.id   AF-A0A484SIF5-F1
#
_cell.length_a   1.000
_cell.length_b   1.000
_cell.length_c   1.000
_cell.angle_alpha   90.00
_cell.angle_beta   90.00
_cell.angle_gamma   90.00
#
_symmetry.space_group_name_H-M   'P 1'
#
loop_
_entity.id
_entity.type
_entity.pdbx_description
1 polymer ?
#
loop_
_entity_poly.entity_id
_entity_poly.type
_entity_poly.pdbx_seq_one_letter_code
_entity_poly.pdbx_strand_id
1 'polypeptide(L)' 'MLVVGRMEREPWTDNEDQPRETWQLNARSVGILPFRIESVKLNSKPSNAEQESGE' A
#
# COMPACT_ATOMS: atom_id res chain seq x y z
N MET A 1 -8.25 12.56 0.26
CA MET A 1 -7.07 11.80 -0.16
C MET A 1 -7.29 11.36 -1.60
N LEU A 2 -6.23 11.24 -2.39
CA LEU A 2 -6.26 10.76 -3.77
C LEU A 2 -5.32 9.57 -3.85
N VAL A 3 -5.79 8.44 -4.36
CA VAL A 3 -4.94 7.27 -4.61
C VAL A 3 -5.03 6.95 -6.09
N VAL A 4 -3.89 6.92 -6.75
CA VAL A 4 -3.77 6.57 -8.17
C VAL A 4 -3.03 5.25 -8.27
N GLY A 5 -3.64 4.29 -8.94
CA GLY A 5 -3.15 2.92 -8.99
C GLY A 5 -3.89 2.07 -10.02
N ARG A 6 -3.55 0.79 -10.05
CA ARG A 6 -4.27 -0.21 -10.85
C ARG A 6 -5.18 -1.01 -9.96
N MET A 7 -6.38 -1.28 -10.43
CA MET A 7 -7.32 -2.15 -9.74
C MET A 7 -7.00 -3.60 -10.08
N GLU A 8 -6.85 -4.43 -9.07
CA GLU A 8 -6.50 -5.85 -9.18
C GLU A 8 -7.56 -6.67 -8.44
N ARG A 9 -8.00 -7.76 -9.07
CA ARG A 9 -9.03 -8.65 -8.52
C ARG A 9 -8.38 -9.93 -8.05
N GLU A 10 -8.65 -10.29 -6.80
CA GLU A 10 -8.10 -11.48 -6.17
C GLU A 10 -9.25 -12.42 -5.76
N PRO A 11 -9.49 -13.50 -6.53
CA PRO A 11 -10.43 -14.54 -6.13
C PRO A 11 -9.81 -15.44 -5.06
N TRP A 12 -10.60 -15.84 -4.07
CA TRP A 12 -10.18 -16.73 -2.99
C TRP A 12 -11.37 -17.53 -2.46
N THR A 13 -11.10 -18.57 -1.67
CA THR A 13 -12.12 -19.43 -1.05
C THR A 13 -12.07 -19.26 0.46
N ASP A 14 -13.23 -19.06 1.09
CA ASP A 14 -13.31 -18.92 2.54
C ASP A 14 -13.35 -20.28 3.27
N ASN A 15 -13.44 -20.24 4.60
CA ASN A 15 -13.42 -21.42 5.44
C ASN A 15 -14.69 -22.30 5.30
N GLU A 16 -15.72 -21.83 4.59
CA GLU A 16 -16.97 -22.54 4.31
C GLU A 16 -17.00 -23.04 2.84
N ASP A 17 -15.84 -23.10 2.18
CA ASP A 17 -15.66 -23.45 0.77
C ASP A 17 -16.41 -22.53 -0.21
N GLN A 18 -16.79 -21.32 0.23
CA GLN A 18 -17.51 -20.39 -0.64
C GLN A 18 -16.55 -19.51 -1.45
N PRO A 19 -16.81 -19.33 -2.75
CA PRO A 19 -16.00 -18.45 -3.58
C PRO A 19 -16.24 -16.99 -3.20
N ARG A 20 -15.15 -16.26 -2.98
CA ARG A 20 -15.12 -14.82 -2.68
C ARG A 20 -14.20 -14.12 -3.67
N GLU A 21 -14.31 -12.80 -3.69
CA GLU A 21 -13.33 -11.96 -4.35
C GLU A 21 -13.05 -10.70 -3.55
N THR A 22 -11.79 -10.29 -3.60
CA THR A 22 -11.33 -9.02 -3.03
C THR A 22 -10.84 -8.15 -4.18
N TRP A 23 -11.26 -6.89 -4.18
CA TRP A 23 -10.75 -5.89 -5.10
C TRP A 23 -9.74 -5.02 -4.38
N GLN A 24 -8.51 -5.04 -4.87
CA GLN A 24 -7.40 -4.27 -4.31
C GLN A 24 -6.97 -3.17 -5.27
N LEU A 25 -6.47 -2.08 -4.71
CA LEU A 25 -5.84 -1.03 -5.50
C LEU A 25 -4.32 -1.11 -5.29
N ASN A 26 -3.61 -1.57 -6.31
CA ASN A 26 -2.16 -1.51 -6.36
C ASN A 26 -1.75 -0.04 -6.56
N ALA A 27 -1.47 0.65 -5.46
CA ALA A 27 -1.22 2.08 -5.45
C ALA A 27 0.17 2.41 -6.02
N ARG A 28 0.19 3.29 -7.03
CA ARG A 28 1.43 3.85 -7.58
C ARG A 28 1.76 5.21 -6.99
N SER A 29 0.74 5.97 -6.60
CA SER A 29 0.89 7.28 -5.99
C SER A 29 -0.26 7.55 -5.02
N VAL A 30 0.08 8.17 -3.89
CA VAL A 30 -0.88 8.67 -2.91
C VAL A 30 -0.66 10.17 -2.78
N GLY A 31 -1.72 10.93 -2.99
CA GLY A 31 -1.78 12.36 -2.77
C GLY A 31 -2.73 12.70 -1.64
N ILE A 32 -2.46 13.79 -0.94
CA ILE A 32 -3.38 14.33 0.04
C ILE A 32 -3.95 15.62 -0.52
N LEU A 33 -5.27 15.75 -0.48
CA LEU A 33 -6.00 16.85 -1.08
C LEU A 33 -5.78 18.15 -0.28
N PRO A 34 -5.90 19.33 -0.90
CA PRO A 34 -5.65 20.61 -0.24
C PRO A 34 -6.43 20.80 1.07
N PHE A 35 -5.87 21.58 1.99
CA PHE A 35 -6.45 21.96 3.28
C PHE A 35 -6.70 20.82 4.30
N ARG A 36 -6.03 19.67 4.14
CA ARG A 36 -6.18 18.51 5.04
C ARG A 36 -4.94 18.13 5.85
N ILE A 37 -3.83 18.86 5.73
CA ILE A 37 -2.60 18.58 6.47
C ILE A 37 -2.02 19.86 7.06
N GLU A 38 -1.61 19.78 8.32
CA GLU A 38 -0.88 20.84 9.02
C GLU A 38 0.65 20.70 8.88
N SER A 39 1.21 19.48 8.93
CA SER A 39 2.66 19.25 8.76
C SER A 39 2.98 17.90 8.08
N VAL A 40 4.14 17.82 7.42
CA VAL A 40 4.69 16.60 6.81
C VAL A 40 6.06 16.30 7.43
N LYS A 41 6.25 15.08 7.93
CA LYS A 41 7.55 14.60 8.41
C LYS A 41 8.12 13.59 7.42
N LEU A 42 9.29 13.89 6.86
CA LEU A 42 10.04 12.98 6.02
C LEU A 42 11.08 12.24 6.87
N ASN A 43 11.14 10.91 6.73
CA ASN A 43 12.23 10.13 7.29
C ASN A 43 13.39 10.06 6.29
N SER A 44 14.62 10.00 6.80
CA SER A 44 15.80 9.75 5.99
C SER A 44 15.70 8.40 5.30
N LYS A 45 16.23 8.29 4.07
CA LYS A 45 16.35 6.98 3.41
C LYS A 45 17.28 6.10 4.26
N PRO A 46 16.94 4.82 4.51
CA PRO A 46 17.86 3.90 5.14
C PRO A 46 19.15 3.85 4.30
N SER A 47 20.30 4.07 4.95
CA SER A 47 21.59 3.85 4.32
C SER A 47 21.74 2.36 4.02
N ASN A 48 22.34 2.02 2.87
CA ASN A 48 22.49 0.66 2.34
C ASN A 48 23.29 -0.33 3.22
N ALA A 49 23.55 -0.02 4.48
CA ALA A 49 24.38 -0.79 5.41
C ALA A 49 23.58 -1.74 6.33
N GLU A 50 22.24 -1.69 6.31
CA GLU A 50 21.38 -2.56 7.15
C GLU A 50 20.71 -3.71 6.37
N GLN A 51 21.07 -3.94 5.11
CA GLN A 51 20.51 -5.05 4.30
C GLN A 51 21.33 -6.35 4.33
N GLU A 52 22.45 -6.44 5.04
CA GLU A 52 23.34 -7.63 5.02
C GLU A 52 23.46 -8.43 6.33
N SER A 53 22.76 -8.09 7.40
CA SER A 53 22.76 -8.89 8.63
C SER A 53 21.40 -9.53 8.87
N GLY A 54 21.13 -10.61 8.14
CA GLY A 54 19.91 -11.39 8.27
C GLY A 54 20.00 -12.74 7.58
N GLU A 55 21.07 -13.50 7.83
CA GLU A 55 21.10 -14.96 7.72
C GLU A 55 22.06 -15.56 8.76
#